data_AF-A0A2G2ZLX6-F1
#
_entry.id   AF-A0A2G2ZLX6-F1
#
_cell.length_a   1.000
_cell.length_b   1.000
_cell.length_c   1.000
_cell.angle_alpha   90.00
_cell.angle_beta   90.00
_cell.angle_gamma   90.00
#
_symmetry.space_group_name_H-M   'P 1'
#
loop_
_entity.id
_entity.type
_entity.pdbx_description
1 polymer ?
#
loop_
_entity_poly.entity_id
_entity_poly.type
_entity_poly.pdbx_seq_one_letter_code
_entity_poly.pdbx_strand_id
1 'polypeptide(L)' 'MVAHLSVFGISKLLGEDQGDLYTKNLATLGYIAPEYGLDGLVSTKCDINSDGVMLLEMFTRRKPNEF' A
#
# COMPACT_ATOMS: atom_id res chain seq x y z
N MET A 1 16.34 0.61 -17.75
CA MET A 1 16.25 0.13 -16.35
C MET A 1 14.89 -0.54 -16.20
N VAL A 2 14.83 -1.75 -15.63
CA VAL A 2 13.57 -2.52 -15.46
C VAL A 2 13.31 -2.66 -13.96
N ALA A 3 12.12 -2.28 -13.51
CA ALA A 3 11.70 -2.44 -12.12
C ALA A 3 10.98 -3.78 -11.93
N HIS A 4 11.26 -4.45 -10.82
CA HIS A 4 10.60 -5.69 -10.42
C HIS A 4 9.99 -5.49 -9.04
N LEU A 5 8.71 -5.83 -8.89
CA LEU A 5 8.06 -5.89 -7.59
C LEU A 5 8.60 -7.10 -6.82
N SER A 6 8.96 -6.87 -5.57
CA SER A 6 9.45 -7.89 -4.64
C SER A 6 8.83 -7.62 -3.27
N VAL A 7 8.78 -8.66 -2.42
CA VAL A 7 8.13 -8.65 -1.10
C VAL A 7 6.59 -8.78 -1.16
N PHE A 8 6.13 -9.99 -1.47
CA PHE A 8 4.71 -10.37 -1.38
C PHE A 8 4.31 -10.91 0.02
N GLY A 9 5.17 -10.78 1.04
CA GLY A 9 4.95 -11.38 2.37
C GLY A 9 3.73 -10.85 3.13
N ILE A 10 3.25 -9.65 2.79
CA ILE A 10 2.03 -9.04 3.34
C ILE A 10 0.89 -8.97 2.32
N SER A 11 1.05 -9.56 1.13
CA SER A 11 0.03 -9.53 0.08
C SER A 11 -1.25 -10.25 0.51
N LYS A 12 -2.39 -9.78 0.01
CA LYS A 12 -3.71 -10.35 0.27
C LYS A 12 -4.32 -10.81 -1.05
N LEU A 13 -4.84 -12.03 -1.07
CA LEU A 13 -5.61 -12.53 -2.19
C LEU A 13 -7.05 -12.04 -2.05
N LEU A 14 -7.46 -11.18 -2.97
CA LEU A 14 -8.82 -10.65 -3.05
C LEU A 14 -9.62 -11.52 -4.03
N GLY A 15 -10.79 -12.00 -3.60
CA GLY A 15 -11.71 -12.73 -4.48
C GLY A 15 -12.43 -11.79 -5.45
N GLU A 16 -12.89 -12.30 -6.59
CA GLU A 16 -13.51 -11.52 -7.68
C GLU A 16 -14.72 -10.67 -7.24
N ASP A 17 -15.35 -11.03 -6.10
CA ASP A 17 -16.55 -10.38 -5.54
C ASP A 17 -16.30 -9.69 -4.17
N GLN A 18 -15.07 -9.68 -3.67
CA GLN A 18 -14.72 -8.97 -2.43
C GLN A 18 -14.02 -7.67 -2.80
N GLY A 19 -14.70 -6.53 -2.65
CA GLY A 19 -14.10 -5.21 -2.88
C GLY A 19 -13.14 -4.80 -1.76
N ASP A 20 -13.40 -5.24 -0.52
CA ASP A 20 -12.67 -4.85 0.68
C ASP A 20 -12.45 -6.07 1.59
N LEU A 21 -11.21 -6.26 2.06
CA LEU A 21 -10.81 -7.29 3.00
C LEU A 21 -10.38 -6.64 4.31
N TYR A 22 -10.92 -7.10 5.43
CA TYR A 22 -10.45 -6.68 6.74
C TYR A 22 -9.18 -7.45 7.14
N THR A 23 -8.12 -6.73 7.52
CA THR A 23 -6.91 -7.36 8.05
C THR A 23 -6.29 -6.56 9.21
N LYS A 24 -5.73 -7.30 10.17
CA LYS A 24 -4.99 -6.75 11.32
C LYS A 24 -3.47 -6.67 11.09
N ASN A 25 -2.98 -7.13 9.94
CA ASN A 25 -1.56 -7.01 9.63
C ASN A 25 -1.23 -5.53 9.38
N LEU A 26 -0.10 -5.07 9.91
CA LEU A 26 0.38 -3.73 9.63
C LEU A 26 1.19 -3.75 8.33
N ALA A 27 0.87 -2.84 7.41
CA ALA A 27 1.77 -2.52 6.31
C ALA A 27 2.88 -1.55 6.74
N THR A 28 3.78 -1.21 5.81
CA THR A 28 4.89 -0.30 6.08
C THR A 28 4.39 1.12 6.32
N LEU A 29 4.65 1.65 7.51
CA LEU A 29 4.34 3.04 7.88
C LEU A 29 4.88 4.02 6.82
N GLY A 30 4.02 4.95 6.38
CA GLY A 30 4.30 5.90 5.29
C GLY A 30 3.70 5.51 3.95
N TYR A 31 3.45 4.22 3.68
CA TYR A 31 2.76 3.74 2.46
C TYR A 31 1.32 3.27 2.74
N ILE A 32 0.90 3.28 4.01
CA ILE A 32 -0.43 2.81 4.42
C ILE A 32 -1.50 3.81 3.97
N ALA A 33 -2.50 3.32 3.24
CA ALA A 33 -3.70 4.10 2.93
C ALA A 33 -4.50 4.38 4.22
N PRO A 34 -5.09 5.57 4.37
CA PRO A 34 -5.77 5.97 5.61
C PRO A 34 -6.89 4.99 6.02
N GLU A 35 -7.64 4.46 5.05
CA GLU A 35 -8.68 3.45 5.28
C GLU A 35 -8.12 2.12 5.81
N TYR A 36 -6.89 1.77 5.43
CA TYR A 36 -6.21 0.59 5.94
C TYR A 36 -5.63 0.83 7.34
N GLY A 37 -5.06 2.01 7.58
CA GLY A 37 -4.48 2.36 8.88
C GLY A 37 -5.52 2.56 10.00
N LEU A 38 -6.73 3.03 9.65
CA LEU A 38 -7.80 3.32 10.60
C LEU A 38 -8.75 2.13 10.78
N ASP A 39 -9.31 1.63 9.68
CA ASP A 39 -10.36 0.62 9.71
C ASP A 39 -9.84 -0.79 9.42
N GLY A 40 -8.54 -0.95 9.13
CA GLY A 40 -7.98 -2.24 8.74
C GLY A 40 -8.52 -2.76 7.40
N LEU A 41 -9.14 -1.89 6.60
CA LEU A 41 -9.73 -2.25 5.32
C LEU A 41 -8.67 -2.20 4.22
N VAL A 42 -8.48 -3.34 3.57
CA VAL A 42 -7.55 -3.50 2.44
C VAL A 42 -8.36 -3.72 1.18
N SER A 43 -8.11 -2.89 0.19
CA SER A 43 -8.68 -2.97 -1.14
C SER A 43 -7.59 -2.71 -2.17
N THR A 44 -7.87 -2.96 -3.44
CA THR A 44 -7.00 -2.57 -4.57
C THR A 44 -6.69 -1.06 -4.55
N LYS A 45 -7.55 -0.24 -3.95
CA LYS A 45 -7.31 1.21 -3.75
C LYS A 45 -6.11 1.50 -2.83
N CYS A 46 -5.86 0.65 -1.85
CA CYS A 46 -4.73 0.81 -0.94
C CYS A 46 -3.39 0.62 -1.67
N ASP A 47 -3.34 -0.29 -2.64
CA ASP A 47 -2.18 -0.50 -3.51
C ASP A 47 -1.94 0.72 -4.41
N ILE A 48 -3.00 1.32 -4.96
CA ILE A 48 -2.92 2.55 -5.76
C ILE A 48 -2.37 3.72 -4.93
N ASN A 49 -2.83 3.87 -3.67
CA ASN A 49 -2.30 4.90 -2.78
C ASN A 49 -0.81 4.69 -2.49
N SER A 50 -0.41 3.45 -2.23
CA SER A 50 0.99 3.08 -1.98
C SER A 50 1.90 3.38 -3.18
N ASP A 51 1.43 3.09 -4.40
CA ASP A 51 2.14 3.43 -5.64
C ASP A 51 2.29 4.94 -5.83
N GLY A 52 1.25 5.72 -5.50
CA GLY A 52 1.31 7.18 -5.50
C GLY A 52 2.38 7.74 -4.56
N VAL A 53 2.50 7.17 -3.36
CA VAL A 53 3.55 7.51 -2.40
C VAL A 53 4.94 7.13 -2.94
N MET A 54 5.08 5.96 -3.56
CA MET A 54 6.34 5.52 -4.19
C MET A 54 6.77 6.48 -5.31
N LEU A 55 5.84 6.94 -6.14
CA LEU A 55 6.10 7.94 -7.17
C LEU A 55 6.54 9.26 -6.54
N LEU A 56 5.86 9.73 -5.50
CA LEU A 56 6.20 10.97 -4.80
C LEU A 56 7.61 10.89 -4.19
N GLU A 57 7.96 9.76 -3.57
CA GLU A 57 9.31 9.49 -3.08
C GLU A 57 10.36 9.52 -4.20
N MET A 58 10.07 8.90 -5.36
CA MET A 58 10.99 8.93 -6.51
C MET A 58 11.26 10.36 -7.02
N PHE A 59 10.22 11.20 -7.10
CA PHE A 59 10.37 12.57 -7.59
C PHE A 59 11.02 13.50 -6.56
N THR A 60 10.66 13.37 -5.29
CA THR A 60 11.13 14.27 -4.23
C THR A 60 12.44 13.83 -3.60
N ARG A 61 12.81 12.54 -3.75
CA ARG A 61 13.89 11.86 -3.03
C ARG A 61 13.81 12.01 -1.50
N ARG A 62 12.59 12.23 -0.98
CA ARG A 62 12.31 12.30 0.46
C ARG A 62 11.57 11.05 0.88
N LYS A 63 11.84 10.58 2.08
CA LYS A 63 11.14 9.42 2.60
C LYS A 63 9.67 9.76 2.83
N PRO A 64 8.74 8.81 2.63
CA PRO A 64 7.32 9.03 2.89
C PRO A 64 6.97 9.55 4.27
N ASN A 65 7.79 9.20 5.27
CA ASN A 65 7.62 9.61 6.66
C ASN A 65 8.10 11.06 6.94
N GLU A 66 8.67 11.73 5.93
CA GLU A 66 9.21 13.09 6.00
C GLU A 66 8.34 14.09 5.23
N PHE A 67 7.16 13.67 4.75
CA PHE A 67 6.10 14.55 4.26
C PHE A 67 5.23 15.04 5.44
#